data_AF-A0A9D9V1J3-F1
#
_entry.id   AF-A0A9D9V1J3-F1
#
_cell.length_a   1.000
_cell.length_b   1.000
_cell.length_c   1.000
_cell.angle_alpha   90.00
_cell.angle_beta   90.00
_cell.angle_gamma   90.00
#
_symmetry.space_group_name_H-M   'P 1'
#
loop_
_entity.id
_entity.type
_entity.pdbx_description
1 polymer ?
#
loop_
_entity_poly.entity_id
_entity_poly.type
_entity_poly.pdbx_seq_one_letter_code
_entity_poly.pdbx_strand_id
1 'polypeptide(L)'
;MVIHKKARLTPDQRKELADEHFKNHVRVCDLVGKYRVTAPTVYKILHRARDKDYSLHTSENKRFRCLAYGLKRLSKIETQIEEKLKKQARRYNKQYPGEMLHVDTKRLPLLKGESPKETHEYLFVGIDDFSRELYAAILPDKTQYSSEKFLKQVIDECPYTIETAYSDNGLEYRGNHENHAFMKLCTEHKIEQRFTKVKTSQTNGKAERVIRILMEMWHQKTTFKSRIHRKTELIRFVNYYNTVKPHKGIESMTPMEKLIHYFYPETL
;
A
#
# COMPACT_ATOMS: atom_id res chain seq x y z
N MET A 1 10.81 48.50 -0.90
CA MET A 1 11.77 47.38 -0.72
C MET A 1 11.02 46.19 -0.12
N VAL A 2 10.86 45.07 -0.84
CA VAL A 2 10.12 43.90 -0.34
C VAL A 2 11.01 43.14 0.65
N ILE A 3 10.76 43.30 1.95
CA ILE A 3 11.54 42.63 3.00
C ILE A 3 10.98 41.23 3.20
N HIS A 4 11.82 40.21 3.02
CA HIS A 4 11.44 38.81 3.26
C HIS A 4 11.07 38.60 4.74
N LYS A 5 9.95 37.90 5.03
CA LYS A 5 9.40 37.69 6.40
C LYS A 5 10.38 37.11 7.44
N LYS A 6 11.54 36.59 7.02
CA LYS A 6 12.59 36.02 7.88
C LYS A 6 13.84 36.92 8.04
N ALA A 7 13.86 38.11 7.44
CA ALA A 7 14.97 39.05 7.61
C ALA A 7 14.87 39.72 8.99
N ARG A 8 15.84 39.45 9.87
CA ARG A 8 15.82 39.95 11.26
C ARG A 8 16.24 41.42 11.40
N LEU A 9 17.02 41.95 10.45
CA LEU A 9 17.50 43.33 10.42
C LEU A 9 17.48 43.86 8.98
N THR A 10 17.07 45.12 8.81
CA THR A 10 17.09 45.83 7.52
C THR A 10 18.53 46.19 7.10
N PRO A 11 18.77 46.51 5.82
CA PRO A 11 20.08 47.00 5.37
C PRO A 11 20.61 48.19 6.17
N ASP A 12 19.75 49.15 6.52
CA ASP A 12 20.13 50.34 7.30
C ASP A 12 20.53 49.96 8.73
N GLN A 13 19.76 49.09 9.39
CA GLN A 13 20.08 48.56 10.72
C GLN A 13 21.38 47.75 10.73
N ARG A 14 21.72 47.07 9.63
CA ARG A 14 23.00 46.36 9.50
C ARG A 14 24.18 47.30 9.38
N LYS A 15 23.98 48.43 8.68
CA LYS A 15 24.98 49.48 8.55
C LYS A 15 25.22 50.18 9.89
N GLU A 16 24.15 50.53 10.60
CA GLU A 16 24.21 51.11 11.95
C GLU A 16 24.92 50.17 12.94
N LEU A 17 24.55 48.88 12.95
CA LEU A 17 25.20 47.86 13.77
C LEU A 17 26.70 47.73 13.45
N ALA A 18 27.10 47.81 12.18
CA ALA A 18 28.50 47.77 11.79
C ALA A 18 29.25 49.04 12.19
N ASP A 19 28.64 50.21 12.01
CA ASP A 19 29.21 51.49 12.42
C ASP A 19 29.43 51.54 13.95
N GLU A 20 28.48 51.04 14.75
CA GLU A 20 28.64 50.93 16.21
C GLU A 20 29.80 50.02 16.61
N HIS A 21 30.01 48.93 15.88
CA HIS A 21 31.12 48.03 16.18
C HIS A 21 32.47 48.60 15.75
N PHE A 22 32.57 49.12 14.52
CA PHE A 22 33.84 49.53 13.92
C PHE A 22 34.27 50.95 14.32
N LYS A 23 33.32 51.88 14.53
CA LYS A 23 33.63 53.27 14.91
C LYS A 23 33.53 53.50 16.41
N ASN A 24 32.51 52.94 17.05
CA ASN A 24 32.23 53.18 18.47
C ASN A 24 32.77 52.05 19.37
N HIS A 25 33.47 51.07 18.80
CA HIS A 25 34.10 49.94 19.50
C HIS A 25 33.16 49.15 20.43
N VAL A 26 31.86 49.11 20.12
CA VAL A 26 30.85 48.37 20.90
C VAL A 26 31.09 46.87 20.76
N ARG A 27 31.08 46.13 21.89
CA ARG A 27 31.33 44.69 21.88
C ARG A 27 30.16 43.92 21.26
N VAL A 28 30.46 42.76 20.68
CA VAL A 28 29.46 41.90 20.01
C VAL A 28 28.35 41.45 20.97
N CYS A 29 28.65 41.19 22.24
CA CYS A 29 27.65 40.83 23.25
C CYS A 29 26.59 41.92 23.45
N ASP A 30 27.02 43.18 23.43
CA ASP A 30 26.16 44.33 23.67
C ASP A 30 25.28 44.59 22.43
N LEU A 31 25.83 44.38 21.22
CA LEU A 31 25.08 44.44 19.96
C LEU A 31 24.02 43.34 19.83
N VAL A 32 24.32 42.13 20.31
CA VAL A 32 23.36 41.00 20.36
C VAL A 32 22.13 41.37 21.19
N GLY A 33 22.34 41.98 22.35
CA GLY A 33 21.26 42.46 23.22
C GLY A 33 20.47 43.59 22.58
N LYS A 34 21.16 44.62 22.07
CA LYS A 34 20.54 45.82 21.48
C LYS A 34 19.67 45.52 20.26
N TYR A 35 20.19 44.72 19.33
CA TYR A 35 19.50 44.41 18.07
C TYR A 35 18.65 43.13 18.13
N ARG A 36 18.59 42.45 19.29
CA ARG A 36 17.83 41.21 19.52
C ARG A 36 18.09 40.13 18.46
N VAL A 37 19.34 40.00 18.04
CA VAL A 37 19.80 39.00 17.06
C VAL A 37 20.86 38.09 17.67
N THR A 38 21.01 36.89 17.12
CA THR A 38 22.00 35.93 17.64
C THR A 38 23.43 36.37 17.29
N ALA A 39 24.41 36.03 18.13
CA ALA A 39 25.82 36.35 17.88
C ALA A 39 26.32 35.92 16.48
N PRO A 40 25.99 34.71 15.94
CA PRO A 40 26.36 34.34 14.58
C PRO A 40 25.80 35.28 13.50
N THR A 41 24.64 35.91 13.75
CA THR A 41 24.05 36.89 12.84
C THR A 41 24.87 38.17 12.86
N VAL A 42 25.25 38.66 14.05
CA VAL A 42 26.12 39.83 14.22
C VAL A 42 27.47 39.61 13.53
N TYR A 43 28.14 38.48 13.78
CA TYR A 43 29.42 38.16 13.13
C TYR A 43 29.31 38.10 11.60
N LYS A 44 28.23 37.52 11.04
CA LYS A 44 28.00 37.50 9.58
C LYS A 44 27.81 38.90 9.00
N ILE A 45 27.12 39.79 9.71
CA ILE A 45 26.93 41.18 9.29
C ILE A 45 28.27 41.92 9.33
N LEU A 46 29.00 41.83 10.43
CA LEU A 46 30.31 42.48 10.59
C LEU A 46 31.34 42.00 9.56
N HIS A 47 31.36 40.69 9.26
CA HIS A 47 32.23 40.14 8.23
C HIS A 47 31.95 40.78 6.85
N ARG A 48 30.68 40.90 6.45
CA ARG A 48 30.29 41.47 5.15
C ARG A 48 30.39 42.99 5.09
N ALA A 49 30.21 43.65 6.23
CA ALA A 49 30.38 45.09 6.35
C ALA A 49 31.80 45.56 6.01
N ARG A 50 32.82 44.68 6.14
CA ARG A 50 34.18 44.94 5.65
C ARG A 50 34.22 45.23 4.14
N ASP A 51 33.35 44.57 3.38
CA ASP A 51 33.19 44.75 1.94
C ASP A 51 32.10 45.79 1.60
N LYS A 52 31.64 46.57 2.60
CA LYS A 52 30.52 47.53 2.52
C LYS A 52 29.19 46.91 2.05
N ASP A 53 29.01 45.60 2.25
CA ASP A 53 27.81 44.88 1.86
C ASP A 53 26.82 44.74 3.04
N TYR A 54 25.74 45.50 2.97
CA TYR A 54 24.64 45.49 3.94
C TYR A 54 23.35 44.84 3.40
N SER A 55 23.42 44.26 2.19
CA SER A 55 22.25 43.74 1.49
C SER A 55 21.67 42.48 2.13
N LEU A 56 20.38 42.23 1.88
CA LEU A 56 19.71 41.01 2.34
C LEU A 56 20.07 39.83 1.42
N HIS A 57 20.93 38.93 1.89
CA HIS A 57 21.25 37.68 1.19
C HIS A 57 20.23 36.59 1.51
N THR A 58 19.58 36.05 0.49
CA THR A 58 18.88 34.77 0.58
C THR A 58 19.92 33.64 0.67
N SER A 59 19.60 32.57 1.38
CA SER A 59 20.40 31.34 1.33
C SER A 59 20.13 30.67 -0.03
N GLU A 60 20.70 31.20 -1.11
CA GLU A 60 20.74 30.48 -2.37
C GLU A 60 21.86 29.45 -2.28
N ASN A 61 21.49 28.23 -1.91
CA ASN A 61 22.42 27.10 -1.97
C ASN A 61 22.66 26.73 -3.44
N LYS A 62 23.60 27.45 -4.08
CA LYS A 62 23.96 27.27 -5.50
C LYS A 62 24.51 25.86 -5.80
N ARG A 63 24.89 25.07 -4.77
CA ARG A 63 25.30 23.66 -4.92
C ARG A 63 24.27 22.82 -5.68
N PHE A 64 22.99 23.14 -5.55
CA PHE A 64 21.91 22.43 -6.22
C PHE A 64 21.65 22.87 -7.66
N ARG A 65 22.26 23.98 -8.11
CA ARG A 65 22.18 24.51 -9.48
C ARG A 65 23.34 24.05 -10.37
N CYS A 66 24.28 23.27 -9.85
CA CYS A 66 25.38 22.72 -10.65
C CYS A 66 24.93 21.50 -11.46
N LEU A 67 25.35 21.42 -12.73
CA LEU A 67 25.13 20.27 -13.62
C LEU A 67 25.45 18.93 -12.94
N ALA A 68 26.57 18.86 -12.21
CA ALA A 68 26.99 17.66 -11.48
C ALA A 68 25.96 17.20 -10.42
N TYR A 69 25.26 18.12 -9.76
CA TYR A 69 24.19 17.77 -8.82
C TYR A 69 22.93 17.32 -9.57
N GLY A 70 22.58 18.00 -10.67
CA GLY A 70 21.48 17.62 -11.55
C GLY A 70 21.62 16.19 -12.09
N LEU A 71 22.81 15.83 -12.59
CA LEU A 71 23.12 14.49 -13.10
C LEU A 71 23.05 13.41 -12.01
N LYS A 72 23.59 13.66 -10.80
CA LYS A 72 23.46 12.73 -9.66
C LYS A 72 22.01 12.51 -9.26
N ARG A 73 21.19 13.56 -9.29
CA ARG A 73 19.76 13.46 -8.99
C ARG A 73 19.01 12.68 -10.09
N LEU A 74 19.32 12.94 -11.35
CA LEU A 74 18.75 12.24 -12.50
C LEU A 74 19.05 10.74 -12.42
N SER A 75 20.32 10.36 -12.25
CA SER A 75 20.74 8.96 -12.11
C SER A 75 20.00 8.25 -10.96
N LYS A 76 19.84 8.90 -9.81
CA LYS A 76 19.05 8.34 -8.70
C LYS A 76 17.58 8.12 -9.08
N ILE A 77 16.98 9.04 -9.82
CA ILE A 77 15.60 8.92 -10.30
C ILE A 77 15.49 7.80 -11.32
N GLU A 78 16.42 7.70 -12.27
CA GLU A 78 16.47 6.63 -13.27
C GLU A 78 16.59 5.26 -12.60
N THR A 79 17.50 5.08 -11.63
CA THR A 79 17.60 3.83 -10.86
C THR A 79 16.29 3.49 -10.15
N GLN A 80 15.62 4.48 -9.54
CA GLN A 80 14.31 4.27 -8.90
C GLN A 80 13.22 3.87 -9.90
N ILE A 81 13.21 4.48 -11.09
CA ILE A 81 12.27 4.15 -12.16
C ILE A 81 12.56 2.73 -12.67
N GLU A 82 13.82 2.39 -12.93
CA GLU A 82 14.23 1.05 -13.35
C GLU A 82 13.86 -0.03 -12.34
N GLU A 83 14.12 0.21 -11.05
CA GLU A 83 13.71 -0.72 -9.99
C GLU A 83 12.19 -0.89 -9.94
N LYS A 84 11.44 0.20 -10.13
CA LYS A 84 9.97 0.16 -10.20
C LYS A 84 9.49 -0.62 -11.42
N LEU A 85 10.11 -0.43 -12.59
CA LEU A 85 9.81 -1.15 -13.82
C LEU A 85 10.17 -2.65 -13.68
N LYS A 86 11.32 -2.98 -13.10
CA LYS A 86 11.72 -4.38 -12.80
C LYS A 86 10.75 -5.05 -11.83
N LYS A 87 10.28 -4.35 -10.80
CA LYS A 87 9.23 -4.84 -9.87
C LYS A 87 7.89 -5.02 -10.57
N GLN A 88 7.55 -4.13 -11.51
CA GLN A 88 6.32 -4.22 -12.30
C GLN A 88 6.37 -5.38 -13.29
N ALA A 89 7.48 -5.59 -13.98
CA ALA A 89 7.71 -6.72 -14.88
C ALA A 89 7.67 -8.07 -14.14
N ARG A 90 8.02 -8.09 -12.84
CA ARG A 90 7.89 -9.27 -11.98
C ARG A 90 6.46 -9.58 -11.53
N ARG A 91 5.48 -8.71 -11.78
CA ARG A 91 4.07 -9.08 -11.55
C ARG A 91 3.66 -10.07 -12.63
N TYR A 92 3.78 -11.35 -12.31
CA TYR A 92 3.19 -12.40 -13.10
C TYR A 92 1.66 -12.25 -13.06
N ASN A 93 1.03 -12.31 -14.22
CA ASN A 93 -0.34 -12.79 -14.34
C ASN A 93 -0.24 -14.19 -14.93
N LYS A 94 -1.07 -15.08 -14.43
CA LYS A 94 -1.28 -16.41 -14.98
C LYS A 94 -1.88 -16.32 -16.37
N GLN A 95 -1.74 -17.39 -17.15
CA GLN A 95 -2.08 -17.38 -18.58
C GLN A 95 -3.53 -17.80 -18.84
N TYR A 96 -4.12 -18.59 -17.94
CA TYR A 96 -5.47 -19.12 -18.07
C TYR A 96 -6.19 -19.22 -16.71
N PRO A 97 -7.54 -19.26 -16.71
CA PRO A 97 -8.32 -19.46 -15.49
C PRO A 97 -7.98 -20.79 -14.82
N GLY A 98 -7.81 -20.79 -13.50
CA GLY A 98 -7.57 -22.00 -12.73
C GLY A 98 -6.09 -22.37 -12.57
N GLU A 99 -5.17 -21.75 -13.31
CA GLU A 99 -3.73 -22.01 -13.15
C GLU A 99 -3.25 -21.74 -11.71
N MET A 100 -3.84 -20.73 -11.04
CA MET A 100 -3.55 -20.44 -9.63
C MET A 100 -4.70 -19.69 -8.95
N LEU A 101 -5.24 -20.29 -7.90
CA LEU A 101 -6.19 -19.69 -6.98
C LEU A 101 -5.45 -19.16 -5.74
N HIS A 102 -5.49 -17.86 -5.51
CA HIS A 102 -4.98 -17.27 -4.28
C HIS A 102 -6.02 -17.33 -3.17
N VAL A 103 -5.67 -17.96 -2.04
CA VAL A 103 -6.57 -18.15 -0.89
C VAL A 103 -6.02 -17.40 0.32
N ASP A 104 -6.91 -16.76 1.08
CA ASP A 104 -6.58 -16.04 2.32
C ASP A 104 -7.78 -15.99 3.28
N THR A 105 -7.49 -15.75 4.57
CA THR A 105 -8.49 -15.68 5.64
C THR A 105 -8.41 -14.37 6.42
N LYS A 106 -9.56 -13.73 6.65
CA LYS A 106 -9.66 -12.53 7.49
C LYS A 106 -10.65 -12.72 8.62
N ARG A 107 -10.20 -12.49 9.86
CA ARG A 107 -11.10 -12.34 11.02
C ARG A 107 -11.97 -11.09 10.84
N LEU A 108 -13.29 -11.25 10.88
CA LEU A 108 -14.26 -10.15 10.80
C LEU A 108 -14.48 -9.51 12.19
N PRO A 109 -14.78 -8.20 12.23
CA PRO A 109 -15.20 -7.57 13.48
C PRO A 109 -16.58 -8.09 13.91
N LEU A 110 -16.85 -7.96 15.21
CA LEU A 110 -18.16 -8.26 15.79
C LEU A 110 -19.21 -7.26 15.26
N LEU A 111 -20.46 -7.71 15.23
CA LEU A 111 -21.58 -6.85 14.85
C LEU A 111 -21.90 -5.85 15.96
N LYS A 112 -22.54 -4.74 15.59
CA LYS A 112 -22.97 -3.72 16.54
C LYS A 112 -23.99 -4.33 17.50
N GLY A 113 -23.68 -4.36 18.80
CA GLY A 113 -24.53 -4.94 19.84
C GLY A 113 -24.08 -6.33 20.29
N GLU A 114 -23.11 -6.97 19.64
CA GLU A 114 -22.49 -8.19 20.15
C GLU A 114 -21.49 -7.90 21.28
N SER A 115 -21.45 -8.79 22.28
CA SER A 115 -20.51 -8.71 23.39
C SER A 115 -19.10 -9.08 22.94
N PRO A 116 -18.02 -8.50 23.51
CA PRO A 116 -16.64 -8.93 23.25
C PRO A 116 -16.35 -10.40 23.57
N LYS A 117 -17.25 -11.09 24.28
CA LYS A 117 -17.16 -12.53 24.58
C LYS A 117 -17.70 -13.43 23.45
N GLU A 118 -18.41 -12.85 22.48
CA GLU A 118 -18.95 -13.60 21.35
C GLU A 118 -17.84 -14.07 20.40
N THR A 119 -18.09 -15.19 19.73
CA THR A 119 -17.14 -15.75 18.77
C THR A 119 -17.09 -14.91 17.51
N HIS A 120 -15.88 -14.63 17.02
CA HIS A 120 -15.68 -13.95 15.75
C HIS A 120 -15.97 -14.87 14.57
N GLU A 121 -16.61 -14.35 13.52
CA GLU A 121 -16.68 -15.04 12.23
C GLU A 121 -15.42 -14.73 11.39
N TYR A 122 -15.10 -15.64 10.47
CA TYR A 122 -13.94 -15.55 9.60
C TYR A 122 -14.39 -15.54 8.15
N LEU A 123 -13.87 -14.56 7.40
CA LEU A 123 -14.05 -14.42 5.97
C LEU A 123 -12.93 -15.19 5.26
N PHE A 124 -13.30 -16.22 4.51
CA PHE A 124 -12.42 -16.93 3.59
C PHE A 124 -12.59 -16.34 2.20
N VAL A 125 -11.48 -16.11 1.50
CA VAL A 125 -11.46 -15.52 0.17
C VAL A 125 -10.59 -16.37 -0.73
N GLY A 126 -11.08 -16.64 -1.94
CA GLY A 126 -10.36 -17.23 -3.06
C GLY A 126 -10.44 -16.27 -4.23
N ILE A 127 -9.31 -15.97 -4.87
CA ILE A 127 -9.30 -15.19 -6.11
C ILE A 127 -8.46 -15.86 -7.17
N ASP A 128 -9.03 -16.05 -8.35
CA ASP A 128 -8.28 -16.52 -9.51
C ASP A 128 -7.28 -15.47 -9.98
N ASP A 129 -6.05 -15.90 -10.26
CA ASP A 129 -4.95 -15.01 -10.62
C ASP A 129 -5.15 -14.31 -11.99
N PHE A 130 -5.76 -15.04 -12.94
CA PHE A 130 -5.96 -14.63 -14.32
C PHE A 130 -7.23 -13.79 -14.49
N SER A 131 -8.41 -14.37 -14.21
CA SER A 131 -9.72 -13.76 -14.41
C SER A 131 -10.08 -12.77 -13.32
N ARG A 132 -9.45 -12.86 -12.15
CA ARG A 132 -9.82 -12.13 -10.92
C ARG A 132 -11.19 -12.49 -10.39
N GLU A 133 -11.74 -13.63 -10.79
CA GLU A 133 -12.98 -14.14 -10.23
C GLU A 133 -12.81 -14.37 -8.73
N LEU A 134 -13.78 -13.85 -7.99
CA LEU A 134 -13.78 -13.84 -6.54
C LEU A 134 -14.77 -14.87 -5.99
N TYR A 135 -14.28 -15.67 -5.06
CA TYR A 135 -15.06 -16.56 -4.22
C TYR A 135 -14.89 -16.13 -2.75
N ALA A 136 -15.97 -16.11 -1.99
CA ALA A 136 -15.89 -15.75 -0.58
C ALA A 136 -16.96 -16.45 0.26
N ALA A 137 -16.59 -16.85 1.47
CA ALA A 137 -17.50 -17.45 2.44
C ALA A 137 -17.22 -16.93 3.86
N ILE A 138 -18.26 -16.93 4.70
CA ILE A 138 -18.13 -16.62 6.13
C ILE A 138 -18.36 -17.89 6.94
N LEU A 139 -17.32 -18.28 7.67
CA LEU A 139 -17.27 -19.49 8.48
C LEU A 139 -17.06 -19.14 9.96
N PRO A 140 -17.49 -20.02 10.89
CA PRO A 140 -17.49 -19.72 12.31
C PRO A 140 -16.10 -19.70 12.94
N ASP A 141 -15.10 -20.31 12.30
CA ASP A 141 -13.76 -20.47 12.86
C ASP A 141 -12.67 -20.45 11.79
N LYS A 142 -11.42 -20.42 12.26
CA LYS A 142 -10.20 -20.44 11.46
C LYS A 142 -9.52 -21.82 11.56
N THR A 143 -10.24 -22.88 11.21
CA THR A 143 -9.73 -24.27 11.26
C THR A 143 -9.50 -24.86 9.87
N GLN A 144 -8.75 -25.95 9.83
CA GLN A 144 -8.54 -26.77 8.62
C GLN A 144 -9.83 -27.32 8.00
N TYR A 145 -10.88 -27.54 8.79
CA TYR A 145 -12.18 -28.03 8.30
C TYR A 145 -12.99 -26.90 7.68
N SER A 146 -12.88 -25.69 8.23
CA SER A 146 -13.47 -24.50 7.63
C SER A 146 -12.79 -24.17 6.29
N SER A 147 -11.46 -24.22 6.21
CA SER A 147 -10.76 -24.02 4.93
C SER A 147 -11.07 -25.11 3.90
N GLU A 148 -11.16 -26.38 4.32
CA GLU A 148 -11.61 -27.50 3.46
C GLU A 148 -13.02 -27.23 2.92
N LYS A 149 -13.97 -26.89 3.79
CA LYS A 149 -15.35 -26.58 3.40
C LYS A 149 -15.41 -25.41 2.43
N PHE A 150 -14.57 -24.40 2.63
CA PHE A 150 -14.45 -23.29 1.69
C PHE A 150 -13.92 -23.74 0.34
N LEU A 151 -12.81 -24.49 0.30
CA LEU A 151 -12.26 -24.99 -0.96
C LEU A 151 -13.25 -25.88 -1.71
N LYS A 152 -13.99 -26.72 -0.99
CA LYS A 152 -15.06 -27.53 -1.60
C LYS A 152 -16.13 -26.68 -2.26
N GLN A 153 -16.60 -25.63 -1.57
CA GLN A 153 -17.53 -24.66 -2.16
C GLN A 153 -16.94 -24.01 -3.43
N VAL A 154 -15.66 -23.61 -3.39
CA VAL A 154 -15.00 -23.02 -4.57
C VAL A 154 -14.96 -24.03 -5.73
N ILE A 155 -14.59 -25.28 -5.48
CA ILE A 155 -14.55 -26.32 -6.51
C ILE A 155 -15.94 -26.56 -7.12
N ASP A 156 -16.99 -26.54 -6.30
CA ASP A 156 -18.37 -26.75 -6.74
C ASP A 156 -18.91 -25.55 -7.56
N GLU A 157 -18.52 -24.32 -7.22
CA GLU A 157 -18.95 -23.09 -7.89
C GLU A 157 -18.11 -22.75 -9.13
N CYS A 158 -16.87 -23.23 -9.19
CA CYS A 158 -15.91 -22.83 -10.20
C CYS A 158 -16.19 -23.51 -11.56
N PRO A 159 -16.27 -22.74 -12.67
CA PRO A 159 -16.56 -23.30 -13.99
C PRO A 159 -15.34 -24.00 -14.65
N TYR A 160 -14.19 -24.04 -13.98
CA TYR A 160 -12.93 -24.59 -14.48
C TYR A 160 -12.15 -25.35 -13.40
N THR A 161 -11.17 -26.15 -13.83
CA THR A 161 -10.30 -26.90 -12.93
C THR A 161 -9.27 -25.97 -12.30
N ILE A 162 -9.07 -26.11 -10.99
CA ILE A 162 -8.01 -25.39 -10.26
C ILE A 162 -6.77 -26.29 -10.22
N GLU A 163 -5.65 -25.80 -10.73
CA GLU A 163 -4.39 -26.55 -10.72
C GLU A 163 -3.57 -26.28 -9.46
N THR A 164 -3.56 -25.03 -9.00
CA THR A 164 -2.74 -24.62 -7.86
C THR A 164 -3.54 -23.79 -6.86
N ALA A 165 -3.50 -24.16 -5.58
CA ALA A 165 -3.94 -23.32 -4.48
C ALA A 165 -2.74 -22.61 -3.85
N TYR A 166 -2.74 -21.28 -3.84
CA TYR A 166 -1.69 -20.44 -3.30
C TYR A 166 -2.12 -19.75 -2.01
N SER A 167 -1.49 -20.06 -0.89
CA SER A 167 -1.87 -19.52 0.43
C SER A 167 -0.66 -19.07 1.26
N ASP A 168 -0.93 -18.44 2.41
CA ASP A 168 0.09 -18.23 3.43
C ASP A 168 0.39 -19.53 4.21
N ASN A 169 1.32 -19.46 5.17
CA ASN A 169 1.65 -20.63 5.99
C ASN A 169 0.72 -20.77 7.21
N GLY A 170 -0.53 -20.29 7.12
CA GLY A 170 -1.54 -20.41 8.16
C GLY A 170 -1.85 -21.86 8.50
N LEU A 171 -2.15 -22.12 9.78
CA LEU A 171 -2.49 -23.47 10.28
C LEU A 171 -3.80 -24.01 9.70
N GLU A 172 -4.62 -23.15 9.10
CA GLU A 172 -5.81 -23.55 8.36
C GLU A 172 -5.49 -24.10 6.96
N TYR A 173 -4.33 -23.79 6.39
CA TYR A 173 -3.92 -24.22 5.05
C TYR A 173 -2.77 -25.23 5.10
N ARG A 174 -1.96 -25.21 6.15
CA ARG A 174 -0.75 -26.01 6.28
C ARG A 174 -0.68 -26.76 7.61
N GLY A 175 -0.48 -28.07 7.52
CA GLY A 175 -0.24 -28.94 8.66
C GLY A 175 0.44 -30.25 8.27
N ASN A 176 0.12 -31.33 8.98
CA ASN A 176 0.57 -32.67 8.60
C ASN A 176 -0.22 -33.17 7.38
N HIS A 177 0.47 -33.46 6.28
CA HIS A 177 -0.14 -33.85 5.01
C HIS A 177 -1.12 -35.04 5.13
N GLU A 178 -0.87 -35.99 6.03
CA GLU A 178 -1.71 -37.19 6.20
C GLU A 178 -3.05 -36.89 6.87
N ASN A 179 -3.08 -35.91 7.79
CA ASN A 179 -4.22 -35.65 8.66
C ASN A 179 -4.86 -34.28 8.42
N HIS A 180 -4.26 -33.45 7.57
CA HIS A 180 -4.73 -32.09 7.38
C HIS A 180 -5.85 -32.03 6.34
N ALA A 181 -7.07 -31.67 6.78
CA ALA A 181 -8.29 -31.78 5.99
C ALA A 181 -8.22 -31.02 4.65
N PHE A 182 -7.79 -29.76 4.68
CA PHE A 182 -7.55 -28.96 3.46
C PHE A 182 -6.51 -29.60 2.54
N MET A 183 -5.45 -30.18 3.10
CA MET A 183 -4.37 -30.72 2.28
C MET A 183 -4.80 -32.00 1.59
N LYS A 184 -5.57 -32.83 2.30
CA LYS A 184 -6.18 -34.04 1.77
C LYS A 184 -7.12 -33.72 0.61
N LEU A 185 -8.01 -32.72 0.77
CA LEU A 185 -8.91 -32.30 -0.30
C LEU A 185 -8.14 -31.80 -1.54
N CYS A 186 -7.08 -31.02 -1.36
CA CYS A 186 -6.20 -30.64 -2.47
C CYS A 186 -5.62 -31.87 -3.19
N THR A 187 -5.11 -32.86 -2.44
CA THR A 187 -4.59 -34.11 -3.04
C THR A 187 -5.67 -34.88 -3.79
N GLU A 188 -6.87 -35.02 -3.22
CA GLU A 188 -8.02 -35.71 -3.84
C GLU A 188 -8.43 -35.06 -5.17
N HIS A 189 -8.41 -33.73 -5.24
CA HIS A 189 -8.74 -32.96 -6.45
C HIS A 189 -7.53 -32.65 -7.35
N LYS A 190 -6.35 -33.22 -7.06
CA LYS A 190 -5.10 -32.98 -7.80
C LYS A 190 -4.68 -31.50 -7.88
N ILE A 191 -4.96 -30.74 -6.83
CA ILE A 191 -4.60 -29.33 -6.69
C ILE A 191 -3.23 -29.25 -6.01
N GLU A 192 -2.23 -28.71 -6.71
CA GLU A 192 -0.91 -28.42 -6.14
C GLU A 192 -1.04 -27.31 -5.09
N GLN A 193 -0.49 -27.51 -3.89
CA GLN A 193 -0.43 -26.45 -2.89
C GLN A 193 0.89 -25.71 -2.97
N ARG A 194 0.81 -24.39 -3.07
CA ARG A 194 1.97 -23.50 -3.03
C ARG A 194 1.81 -22.48 -1.91
N PHE A 195 2.93 -22.18 -1.26
CA PHE A 195 2.94 -21.29 -0.11
C PHE A 195 3.78 -20.04 -0.36
N THR A 196 3.43 -18.96 0.33
CA THR A 196 4.30 -17.79 0.44
C THR A 196 5.67 -18.16 1.02
N LYS A 197 6.73 -17.58 0.45
CA LYS A 197 8.06 -17.70 1.05
C LYS A 197 8.07 -16.96 2.39
N VAL A 198 8.67 -17.58 3.40
CA VAL A 198 8.82 -17.00 4.74
C VAL A 198 9.43 -15.60 4.63
N LYS A 199 8.84 -14.62 5.33
CA LYS A 199 9.23 -13.19 5.34
C LYS A 199 9.10 -12.45 3.99
N THR A 200 8.35 -12.99 3.04
CA THR A 200 8.06 -12.31 1.76
C THR A 200 6.55 -12.15 1.56
N SER A 201 5.93 -11.19 2.26
CA SER A 201 4.47 -10.93 2.18
C SER A 201 3.98 -10.47 0.80
N GLN A 202 4.88 -10.18 -0.13
CA GLN A 202 4.51 -9.57 -1.42
C GLN A 202 3.80 -10.52 -2.38
N THR A 203 3.87 -11.84 -2.19
CA THR A 203 3.37 -12.80 -3.18
C THR A 203 1.88 -13.15 -3.04
N ASN A 204 1.28 -13.10 -1.84
CA ASN A 204 -0.18 -13.26 -1.70
C ASN A 204 -0.96 -11.94 -1.83
N GLY A 205 -0.32 -10.91 -2.41
CA GLY A 205 -0.90 -9.57 -2.47
C GLY A 205 -2.20 -9.45 -3.27
N LYS A 206 -2.58 -10.46 -4.08
CA LYS A 206 -3.86 -10.49 -4.80
C LYS A 206 -5.02 -10.75 -3.84
N ALA A 207 -4.98 -11.82 -3.05
CA ALA A 207 -6.01 -12.11 -2.05
C ALA A 207 -6.08 -11.02 -0.97
N GLU A 208 -4.94 -10.58 -0.44
CA GLU A 208 -4.90 -9.48 0.54
C GLU A 208 -5.53 -8.18 -0.01
N ARG A 209 -5.27 -7.85 -1.28
CA ARG A 209 -5.85 -6.67 -1.93
C ARG A 209 -7.37 -6.78 -2.03
N VAL A 210 -7.88 -7.97 -2.33
CA VAL A 210 -9.33 -8.21 -2.45
C VAL A 210 -9.99 -8.16 -1.09
N ILE A 211 -9.39 -8.75 -0.06
CA ILE A 211 -9.86 -8.61 1.33
C ILE A 211 -9.97 -7.13 1.69
N ARG A 212 -8.96 -6.31 1.34
CA ARG A 212 -9.04 -4.86 1.58
C ARG A 212 -10.21 -4.22 0.83
N ILE A 213 -10.44 -4.58 -0.43
CA ILE A 213 -11.58 -4.08 -1.23
C ILE A 213 -12.92 -4.48 -0.60
N LEU A 214 -13.08 -5.74 -0.19
CA LEU A 214 -14.26 -6.24 0.52
C LEU A 214 -14.52 -5.43 1.80
N MET A 215 -13.47 -5.14 2.58
CA MET A 215 -13.63 -4.35 3.80
C MET A 215 -14.03 -2.90 3.51
N GLU A 216 -13.40 -2.26 2.51
CA GLU A 216 -13.64 -0.86 2.14
C GLU A 216 -15.02 -0.64 1.48
N MET A 217 -15.42 -1.53 0.58
CA MET A 217 -16.62 -1.35 -0.26
C MET A 217 -17.86 -2.05 0.30
N TRP A 218 -17.71 -3.21 0.94
CA TRP A 218 -18.83 -3.96 1.50
C TRP A 218 -18.97 -3.71 3.00
N HIS A 219 -17.96 -4.09 3.78
CA HIS A 219 -18.08 -4.10 5.23
C HIS A 219 -18.25 -2.70 5.84
N GLN A 220 -17.50 -1.70 5.36
CA GLN A 220 -17.57 -0.33 5.89
C GLN A 220 -18.80 0.45 5.40
N LYS A 221 -19.42 0.02 4.29
CA LYS A 221 -20.57 0.71 3.68
C LYS A 221 -21.91 0.12 4.10
N THR A 222 -21.89 -1.07 4.69
CA THR A 222 -23.12 -1.82 5.02
C THR A 222 -23.31 -1.89 6.52
N THR A 223 -24.51 -1.60 7.00
CA THR A 223 -24.89 -1.87 8.39
C THR A 223 -25.56 -3.24 8.47
N PHE A 224 -24.94 -4.18 9.18
CA PHE A 224 -25.46 -5.54 9.29
C PHE A 224 -26.43 -5.67 10.46
N LYS A 225 -27.65 -6.15 10.18
CA LYS A 225 -28.69 -6.41 11.18
C LYS A 225 -28.46 -7.72 11.96
N SER A 226 -27.86 -8.71 11.33
CA SER A 226 -27.57 -10.04 11.90
C SER A 226 -26.42 -10.71 11.15
N ARG A 227 -25.87 -11.79 11.70
CA ARG A 227 -24.85 -12.63 11.02
C ARG A 227 -25.38 -13.22 9.72
N ILE A 228 -26.66 -13.63 9.70
CA ILE A 228 -27.34 -14.12 8.49
C ILE A 228 -27.40 -13.02 7.43
N HIS A 229 -27.83 -11.81 7.82
CA HIS A 229 -27.84 -10.65 6.91
C HIS A 229 -26.45 -10.35 6.36
N ARG A 230 -25.40 -10.43 7.20
CA ARG A 230 -24.00 -10.27 6.76
C ARG A 230 -23.62 -11.28 5.68
N LYS A 231 -24.00 -12.55 5.82
CA LYS A 231 -23.74 -13.59 4.81
C LYS A 231 -24.48 -13.31 3.49
N THR A 232 -25.75 -12.94 3.57
CA THR A 232 -26.55 -12.58 2.37
C THR A 232 -25.95 -11.38 1.63
N GLU A 233 -25.54 -10.35 2.35
CA GLU A 233 -24.90 -9.17 1.75
C GLU A 233 -23.54 -9.49 1.14
N LEU A 234 -22.78 -10.42 1.71
CA LEU A 234 -21.53 -10.88 1.10
C LEU A 234 -21.78 -11.52 -0.27
N ILE A 235 -22.77 -12.42 -0.38
CA ILE A 235 -23.12 -13.08 -1.66
C ILE A 235 -23.49 -12.02 -2.71
N ARG A 236 -24.31 -11.03 -2.33
CA ARG A 236 -24.67 -9.91 -3.23
C ARG A 236 -23.43 -9.13 -3.69
N PHE A 237 -22.50 -8.87 -2.79
CA PHE A 237 -21.27 -8.16 -3.13
C PHE A 237 -20.36 -8.98 -4.04
N VAL A 238 -20.21 -10.29 -3.81
CA VAL A 238 -19.43 -11.18 -4.68
C VAL A 238 -20.02 -11.18 -6.09
N ASN A 239 -21.34 -11.29 -6.21
CA ASN A 239 -22.02 -11.19 -7.51
C ASN A 239 -21.73 -9.84 -8.19
N TYR A 240 -21.91 -8.72 -7.49
CA TYR A 240 -21.57 -7.39 -8.01
C TYR A 240 -20.10 -7.28 -8.45
N TYR A 241 -19.18 -7.84 -7.66
CA TYR A 241 -17.75 -7.82 -7.95
C TYR A 241 -17.42 -8.61 -9.24
N ASN A 242 -18.04 -9.77 -9.43
CA ASN A 242 -17.78 -10.67 -10.55
C ASN A 242 -18.50 -10.25 -11.85
N THR A 243 -19.65 -9.58 -11.78
CA THR A 243 -20.48 -9.31 -12.97
C THR A 243 -20.64 -7.84 -13.33
N VAL A 244 -20.40 -6.90 -12.41
CA VAL A 244 -20.66 -5.47 -12.64
C VAL A 244 -19.42 -4.60 -12.48
N LYS A 245 -18.54 -4.94 -11.54
CA LYS A 245 -17.42 -4.07 -11.18
C LYS A 245 -16.23 -4.27 -12.14
N PRO A 246 -15.79 -3.24 -12.89
CA PRO A 246 -14.60 -3.34 -13.72
C PRO A 246 -13.30 -3.34 -12.89
N HIS A 247 -12.28 -4.04 -13.36
CA HIS A 247 -10.98 -4.16 -12.68
C HIS A 247 -9.81 -3.81 -13.59
N LYS A 248 -9.03 -2.80 -13.18
CA LYS A 248 -7.83 -2.36 -13.92
C LYS A 248 -6.75 -3.44 -14.08
N GLY A 249 -6.79 -4.50 -13.27
CA GLY A 249 -5.83 -5.61 -13.34
C GLY A 249 -6.08 -6.57 -14.51
N ILE A 250 -7.23 -6.47 -15.16
CA ILE A 250 -7.70 -7.28 -16.29
C ILE A 250 -8.30 -6.36 -17.36
N GLU A 251 -7.54 -5.33 -17.76
CA GLU A 251 -7.93 -4.43 -18.86
C GLU A 251 -9.27 -3.70 -18.65
N SER A 252 -9.68 -3.50 -17.40
CA SER A 252 -10.96 -2.89 -17.02
C SER A 252 -12.20 -3.71 -17.36
N MET A 253 -12.03 -5.00 -17.65
CA MET A 253 -13.12 -5.96 -17.72
C MET A 253 -13.61 -6.33 -16.31
N THR A 254 -14.83 -6.85 -16.23
CA THR A 254 -15.31 -7.64 -15.09
C THR A 254 -14.69 -9.04 -15.14
N PRO A 255 -14.62 -9.77 -14.01
CA PRO A 255 -14.13 -11.14 -14.02
C PRO A 255 -14.92 -12.06 -14.95
N MET A 256 -16.25 -11.92 -14.96
CA MET A 256 -17.13 -12.69 -15.84
C MET A 256 -16.83 -12.42 -17.33
N GLU A 257 -16.69 -11.15 -17.72
CA GLU A 257 -16.31 -10.81 -19.11
C GLU A 257 -14.95 -11.41 -19.49
N LYS A 258 -13.98 -11.39 -18.57
CA LYS A 258 -12.65 -11.97 -18.82
C LYS A 258 -12.72 -13.49 -19.03
N LEU A 259 -13.57 -14.18 -18.27
CA LEU A 259 -13.81 -15.61 -18.44
C LEU A 259 -14.53 -15.92 -19.75
N ILE A 260 -15.58 -15.16 -20.09
CA ILE A 260 -16.32 -15.33 -21.34
C ILE A 260 -15.38 -15.16 -22.53
N HIS A 261 -14.56 -14.11 -22.55
CA HIS A 261 -13.59 -13.87 -23.62
C HIS A 261 -12.55 -15.00 -23.74
N TYR A 262 -12.19 -15.65 -22.63
CA TYR A 262 -11.24 -16.76 -22.65
C TYR A 262 -11.87 -18.06 -23.18
N PHE A 263 -13.07 -18.42 -22.71
CA PHE A 263 -13.74 -19.66 -23.12
C PHE A 263 -14.44 -19.57 -24.48
N TYR A 264 -14.84 -18.37 -24.90
CA TYR A 264 -15.58 -18.10 -26.12
C TYR A 264 -14.93 -16.94 -26.91
N PRO A 265 -13.70 -17.13 -27.45
CA PRO A 265 -13.05 -16.09 -28.23
C PRO A 265 -13.80 -15.84 -29.55
N GLU A 266 -13.89 -14.58 -29.98
CA GLU A 266 -14.57 -14.19 -31.23
C GLU A 266 -13.84 -14.69 -32.49
N THR A 267 -12.55 -15.05 -32.36
CA THR A 267 -11.72 -15.61 -33.43
C THR A 267 -10.90 -16.77 -32.87
N LEU A 268 -10.99 -17.93 -33.52
CA LEU A 268 -10.22 -19.15 -33.21
C LEU A 268 -8.76 -19.06 -33.66
#